data_AF-A0A3B0ANP7-F1
#
_entry.id   AF-A0A3B0ANP7-F1
#
_cell.length_a   1.000
_cell.length_b   1.000
_cell.length_c   1.000
_cell.angle_alpha   90.00
_cell.angle_beta   90.00
_cell.angle_gamma   90.00
#
_symmetry.space_group_name_H-M   'P 1'
#
loop_
_entity.id
_entity.type
_entity.pdbx_description
1 polymer ?
#
loop_
_entity_poly.entity_id
_entity_poly.type
_entity_poly.pdbx_seq_one_letter_code
_entity_poly.pdbx_strand_id
1 'polypeptide(L)'
;MTNTWVIVFLVIVPAMAGLMVVFTWLSHISVQYSIGRKHRALEQIHLTSRIPSFWTEKYDRKLLSLERYGPDAPKAAEWRRRRRSRVLSELERLTEYTRRTRLVAEEDVRSVLLDDLEALRREWQETAPAAGPVRRGFPGNAEWSREG
;
A
#
# COMPACT_ATOMS: atom_id res chain seq x y z
N MET A 1 -12.13 35.47 -40.36
CA MET A 1 -12.34 34.14 -39.74
C MET A 1 -11.03 33.38 -39.54
N THR A 2 -10.02 33.55 -40.40
CA THR A 2 -8.71 32.88 -40.33
C THR A 2 -7.86 33.27 -39.11
N ASN A 3 -7.84 34.54 -38.72
CA ASN A 3 -6.99 35.02 -37.60
C ASN A 3 -7.44 34.48 -36.23
N THR A 4 -8.74 34.21 -36.05
CA THR A 4 -9.27 33.63 -34.81
C THR A 4 -8.73 32.22 -34.59
N TRP A 5 -8.66 31.41 -35.65
CA TRP A 5 -8.09 30.06 -35.58
C TRP A 5 -6.60 30.06 -35.28
N VAL A 6 -5.85 31.03 -35.83
CA VAL A 6 -4.42 31.19 -35.55
C VAL A 6 -4.19 31.49 -34.07
N ILE A 7 -4.98 32.41 -33.48
CA ILE A 7 -4.86 32.76 -32.06
C ILE A 7 -5.21 31.56 -31.16
N VAL A 8 -6.28 30.82 -31.50
CA VAL A 8 -6.68 29.61 -30.76
C VAL A 8 -5.58 28.55 -30.80
N PHE A 9 -4.98 28.29 -31.96
CA PHE A 9 -3.87 27.36 -32.10
C PHE A 9 -2.64 27.80 -31.30
N LEU A 10 -2.32 29.09 -31.34
CA LEU A 10 -1.14 29.66 -30.68
C LEU A 10 -1.24 29.62 -29.15
N VAL A 11 -2.45 29.54 -28.59
CA VAL A 11 -2.66 29.37 -27.14
C VAL A 11 -2.80 27.90 -26.75
N ILE A 12 -3.54 27.10 -27.52
CA ILE A 12 -3.83 25.71 -27.15
C ILE A 12 -2.59 24.82 -27.27
N VAL A 13 -1.81 24.97 -28.33
CA VAL A 13 -0.63 24.12 -28.56
C VAL A 13 0.41 24.26 -27.43
N PRO A 14 0.84 25.47 -27.01
CA PRO A 14 1.78 25.58 -25.90
C PRO A 14 1.14 25.17 -24.56
N ALA A 15 -0.16 25.37 -24.37
CA ALA A 15 -0.85 24.87 -23.17
C ALA A 15 -0.79 23.33 -23.08
N MET A 16 -1.04 22.64 -24.20
CA MET A 16 -0.93 21.17 -24.27
C MET A 16 0.51 20.70 -24.07
N ALA A 17 1.48 21.37 -24.69
CA ALA A 17 2.90 21.04 -24.51
C ALA A 17 3.33 21.24 -23.05
N GLY A 18 2.92 22.33 -22.42
CA GLY A 18 3.15 22.58 -21.00
C GLY A 18 2.57 21.48 -20.11
N LEU A 19 1.35 21.03 -20.40
CA LEU A 19 0.69 19.95 -19.66
C LEU A 19 1.46 18.63 -19.76
N MET A 20 2.01 18.29 -20.95
CA MET A 20 2.84 17.11 -21.13
C MET A 20 4.14 17.16 -20.32
N VAL A 21 4.79 18.33 -20.28
CA VAL A 21 6.02 18.52 -19.49
C VAL A 21 5.73 18.35 -17.99
N VAL A 22 4.66 18.98 -17.49
CA VAL A 22 4.23 18.83 -16.09
C VAL A 22 3.95 17.36 -15.76
N PHE A 23 3.22 16.66 -16.62
CA PHE A 23 2.88 15.25 -16.39
C PHE A 23 4.13 14.37 -16.33
N THR A 24 5.07 14.59 -17.25
CA THR A 24 6.35 13.86 -17.29
C THR A 24 7.17 14.09 -16.03
N TRP A 25 7.24 15.35 -15.57
CA TRP A 25 7.96 15.71 -14.35
C TRP A 25 7.31 15.08 -13.10
N LEU A 26 5.98 15.11 -13.04
CA LEU A 26 5.21 14.50 -11.96
C LEU A 26 5.40 12.97 -11.90
N SER A 27 5.43 12.31 -13.05
CA SER A 27 5.73 10.88 -13.14
C SER A 27 7.15 10.57 -12.66
N HIS A 28 8.14 11.34 -13.09
CA HIS A 28 9.53 11.13 -12.70
C HIS A 28 9.74 11.30 -11.18
N ILE A 29 9.18 12.35 -10.59
CA ILE A 29 9.22 12.57 -9.13
C ILE A 29 8.49 11.45 -8.39
N SER A 30 7.32 11.04 -8.87
CA SER A 30 6.57 9.93 -8.26
C SER A 30 7.36 8.63 -8.26
N VAL A 31 8.08 8.34 -9.35
CA VAL A 31 8.95 7.17 -9.45
C VAL A 31 10.09 7.26 -8.46
N GLN A 32 10.81 8.38 -8.40
CA GLN A 32 11.92 8.57 -7.46
C GLN A 32 11.47 8.46 -5.99
N TYR A 33 10.32 9.07 -5.66
CA TYR A 33 9.76 9.01 -4.30
C TYR A 33 9.26 7.61 -3.93
N SER A 34 8.78 6.84 -4.91
CA SER A 34 8.38 5.44 -4.73
C SER A 34 9.60 4.54 -4.52
N ILE A 35 10.67 4.73 -5.30
CA ILE A 35 11.93 3.98 -5.17
C ILE A 35 12.57 4.25 -3.80
N GLY A 36 12.68 5.52 -3.39
CA GLY A 36 13.30 5.88 -2.10
C GLY A 36 12.54 5.32 -0.89
N ARG A 37 11.21 5.26 -0.94
CA ARG A 37 10.41 4.62 0.13
C ARG A 37 10.59 3.10 0.15
N LYS A 38 10.70 2.46 -1.01
CA LYS A 38 10.92 1.01 -1.10
C LYS A 38 12.32 0.62 -0.65
N HIS A 39 13.35 1.40 -0.99
CA HIS A 39 14.70 1.18 -0.48
C HIS A 39 14.80 1.37 1.03
N ARG A 40 14.21 2.44 1.60
CA ARG A 40 14.15 2.60 3.06
C ARG A 40 13.40 1.46 3.75
N ALA A 41 12.36 0.92 3.11
CA ALA A 41 11.67 -0.26 3.64
C ALA A 41 12.56 -1.51 3.62
N LEU A 42 13.27 -1.76 2.51
CA LEU A 42 14.22 -2.87 2.40
C LEU A 42 15.33 -2.78 3.43
N GLU A 43 15.93 -1.59 3.57
CA GLU A 43 16.99 -1.33 4.55
C GLU A 43 16.51 -1.57 5.99
N GLN A 44 15.32 -1.07 6.35
CA GLN A 44 14.76 -1.33 7.68
C GLN A 44 14.46 -2.81 7.92
N ILE A 45 13.92 -3.52 6.92
CA ILE A 45 13.62 -4.95 7.04
C ILE A 45 14.92 -5.75 7.17
N HIS A 46 15.93 -5.45 6.35
CA HIS A 46 17.22 -6.15 6.40
C HIS A 46 17.97 -5.90 7.72
N LEU A 47 17.98 -4.66 8.22
CA LEU A 47 18.68 -4.32 9.46
C LEU A 47 17.95 -4.74 10.73
N THR A 48 16.61 -4.72 10.72
CA THR A 48 15.81 -4.85 11.95
C THR A 48 14.97 -6.13 11.97
N SER A 49 14.81 -6.81 10.82
CA SER A 49 13.85 -7.92 10.64
C SER A 49 12.43 -7.57 11.10
N ARG A 50 12.06 -6.28 11.01
CA ARG A 50 10.76 -5.74 11.46
C ARG A 50 10.09 -4.98 10.34
N ILE A 51 8.76 -4.92 10.42
CA ILE A 51 7.96 -4.14 9.47
C ILE A 51 8.14 -2.65 9.70
N PRO A 52 8.27 -1.87 8.62
CA PRO A 52 8.32 -0.43 8.72
C PRO A 52 7.06 0.15 9.38
N SER A 53 7.25 0.96 10.42
CA SER A 53 6.15 1.56 11.19
C SER A 53 5.21 2.39 10.33
N PHE A 54 5.72 3.03 9.27
CA PHE A 54 4.91 3.83 8.36
C PHE A 54 3.87 3.03 7.56
N TRP A 55 3.97 1.69 7.50
CA TRP A 55 2.92 0.85 6.90
C TRP A 55 1.74 0.63 7.84
N THR A 56 2.03 0.52 9.14
CA THR A 56 1.04 0.12 10.14
C THR A 56 0.56 1.29 10.99
N GLU A 57 1.20 2.45 10.95
CA GLU A 57 0.93 3.59 11.84
C GLU A 57 -0.56 3.96 11.93
N LYS A 58 -1.23 4.05 10.77
CA LYS A 58 -2.67 4.35 10.70
C LYS A 58 -3.52 3.30 11.42
N TYR A 59 -3.14 2.04 11.29
CA TYR A 59 -3.84 0.91 11.91
C TYR A 59 -3.53 0.82 13.40
N ASP A 60 -2.27 1.04 13.78
CA ASP A 60 -1.82 1.02 15.17
C ASP A 60 -2.52 2.12 15.97
N ARG A 61 -2.61 3.34 15.41
CA ARG A 61 -3.35 4.45 16.02
C ARG A 61 -4.84 4.12 16.21
N LYS A 62 -5.45 3.43 15.25
CA LYS A 62 -6.85 2.99 15.36
C LYS A 62 -7.02 1.87 16.38
N LEU A 63 -6.11 0.91 16.44
CA LEU A 63 -6.10 -0.16 17.42
C LEU A 63 -5.95 0.36 18.84
N LEU A 64 -4.99 1.26 19.09
CA LEU A 64 -4.82 1.93 20.37
C LEU A 64 -6.07 2.71 20.80
N SER A 65 -6.75 3.37 19.85
CA SER A 65 -8.00 4.07 20.15
C SER A 65 -9.15 3.12 20.53
N LEU A 66 -9.14 1.89 19.99
CA LEU A 66 -10.18 0.89 20.24
C LEU A 66 -9.91 0.08 21.51
N GLU A 67 -8.64 -0.13 21.88
CA GLU A 67 -8.26 -0.77 23.15
C GLU A 67 -8.79 -0.01 24.37
N ARG A 68 -8.92 1.32 24.26
CA ARG A 68 -9.55 2.16 25.29
C ARG A 68 -11.01 1.80 25.57
N TYR A 69 -11.69 1.13 24.64
CA TYR A 69 -13.09 0.69 24.76
C TYR A 69 -13.25 -0.82 25.02
N GLY A 70 -12.13 -1.57 25.10
CA GLY A 70 -12.11 -3.00 25.36
C GLY A 70 -11.35 -3.80 24.29
N PRO A 71 -10.46 -4.74 24.68
CA PRO A 71 -9.55 -5.46 23.77
C PRO A 71 -10.24 -6.45 22.81
N ASP A 72 -11.48 -6.85 23.11
CA ASP A 72 -12.26 -7.87 22.37
C ASP A 72 -13.39 -7.28 21.52
N ALA A 73 -13.38 -5.97 21.27
CA ALA A 73 -14.36 -5.38 20.38
C ALA A 73 -14.25 -6.03 18.98
N PRO A 74 -15.36 -6.50 18.37
CA PRO A 74 -15.34 -7.07 17.02
C PRO A 74 -14.72 -6.13 15.98
N LYS A 75 -14.82 -4.82 16.22
CA LYS A 75 -14.15 -3.77 15.43
C LYS A 75 -12.61 -3.86 15.53
N ALA A 76 -12.04 -4.12 16.72
CA ALA A 76 -10.60 -4.24 16.87
C ALA A 76 -10.05 -5.45 16.08
N ALA A 77 -10.76 -6.58 16.11
CA ALA A 77 -10.41 -7.76 15.31
C ALA A 77 -10.41 -7.45 13.80
N GLU A 78 -11.39 -6.69 13.31
CA GLU A 78 -11.44 -6.25 11.91
C GLU A 78 -10.22 -5.37 11.54
N TRP A 79 -9.86 -4.40 12.39
CA TRP A 79 -8.69 -3.55 12.16
C TRP A 79 -7.37 -4.34 12.20
N ARG A 80 -7.23 -5.35 13.07
CA ARG A 80 -6.08 -6.27 13.05
C ARG A 80 -6.00 -7.03 11.73
N ARG A 81 -7.13 -7.55 11.23
CA ARG A 81 -7.20 -8.23 9.92
C ARG A 81 -6.79 -7.30 8.77
N ARG A 82 -7.31 -6.06 8.76
CA ARG A 82 -6.97 -5.05 7.73
C ARG A 82 -5.49 -4.67 7.79
N ARG A 83 -4.94 -4.45 8.99
CA ARG A 83 -3.50 -4.18 9.20
C ARG A 83 -2.65 -5.28 8.59
N ARG A 84 -2.96 -6.54 8.90
CA ARG A 84 -2.25 -7.71 8.38
C ARG A 84 -2.36 -7.84 6.87
N SER A 85 -3.57 -7.72 6.32
CA SER A 85 -3.78 -7.75 4.87
C SER A 85 -2.94 -6.68 4.17
N ARG A 86 -2.83 -5.49 4.77
CA ARG A 86 -1.98 -4.42 4.25
C ARG A 86 -0.50 -4.78 4.30
N VAL A 87 -0.01 -5.27 5.42
CA VAL A 87 1.40 -5.71 5.59
C VAL A 87 1.75 -6.77 4.57
N LEU A 88 0.97 -7.85 4.47
CA LEU A 88 1.23 -8.93 3.53
C LEU A 88 1.22 -8.45 2.07
N SER A 89 0.31 -7.53 1.73
CA SER A 89 0.28 -6.92 0.40
C SER A 89 1.50 -6.06 0.12
N GLU A 90 2.05 -5.34 1.10
CA GLU A 90 3.27 -4.54 0.88
C GLU A 90 4.52 -5.42 0.84
N LEU A 91 4.60 -6.49 1.63
CA LEU A 91 5.67 -7.49 1.52
C LEU A 91 5.69 -8.10 0.12
N GLU A 92 4.55 -8.54 -0.42
CA GLU A 92 4.46 -9.07 -1.79
C GLU A 92 4.94 -8.07 -2.84
N ARG A 93 4.53 -6.81 -2.73
CA ARG A 93 4.96 -5.73 -3.65
C ARG A 93 6.46 -5.48 -3.57
N LEU A 94 7.05 -5.61 -2.38
CA LEU A 94 8.48 -5.49 -2.18
C LEU A 94 9.24 -6.68 -2.74
N THR A 95 8.75 -7.89 -2.53
CA THR A 95 9.30 -9.10 -3.17
C THR A 95 9.27 -8.98 -4.68
N GLU A 96 8.14 -8.56 -5.28
CA GLU A 96 8.00 -8.37 -6.72
C GLU A 96 8.93 -7.26 -7.24
N TYR A 97 9.05 -6.15 -6.50
CA TYR A 97 9.97 -5.07 -6.81
C TYR A 97 11.42 -5.56 -6.80
N THR A 98 11.86 -6.20 -5.71
CA THR A 98 13.23 -6.74 -5.58
C THR A 98 13.55 -7.76 -6.67
N ARG A 99 12.59 -8.62 -7.06
CA ARG A 99 12.75 -9.56 -8.18
C ARG A 99 12.89 -8.87 -9.54
N ARG A 100 12.12 -7.80 -9.79
CA ARG A 100 12.11 -7.13 -11.11
C ARG A 100 13.21 -6.10 -11.28
N THR A 101 13.71 -5.52 -10.20
CA THR A 101 14.69 -4.42 -10.31
C THR A 101 16.11 -4.95 -10.36
N ARG A 102 16.91 -4.41 -11.27
CA ARG A 102 18.37 -4.54 -11.26
C ARG A 102 19.06 -3.56 -10.28
N LEU A 103 18.29 -2.87 -9.43
CA LEU A 103 18.84 -1.89 -8.48
C LEU A 103 19.65 -2.55 -7.36
N VAL A 104 19.33 -3.80 -7.01
CA VAL A 104 20.22 -4.63 -6.20
C VAL A 104 21.23 -5.23 -7.17
N ALA A 105 22.42 -4.62 -7.20
CA ALA A 105 23.46 -4.86 -8.20
C ALA A 105 24.08 -6.27 -8.13
N GLU A 106 24.02 -6.89 -6.96
CA GLU A 106 24.57 -8.23 -6.70
C GLU A 106 23.43 -9.23 -6.51
N GLU A 107 23.51 -10.35 -7.23
CA GLU A 107 22.51 -11.43 -7.13
C GLU A 107 22.49 -12.03 -5.71
N ASP A 108 23.64 -12.11 -5.06
CA ASP A 108 23.78 -12.63 -3.69
C ASP A 108 23.05 -11.75 -2.66
N VAL A 109 23.16 -10.43 -2.81
CA VAL A 109 22.43 -9.47 -1.96
C VAL A 109 20.92 -9.56 -2.23
N ARG A 110 20.54 -9.80 -3.49
CA ARG A 110 19.13 -9.98 -3.85
C ARG A 110 18.54 -11.23 -3.22
N SER A 111 19.25 -12.36 -3.25
CA SER A 111 18.76 -13.60 -2.63
C SER A 111 18.57 -13.44 -1.12
N VAL A 112 19.52 -12.82 -0.42
CA VAL A 112 19.40 -12.58 1.02
C VAL A 112 18.19 -11.69 1.34
N LEU A 113 17.99 -10.60 0.58
CA LEU A 113 16.84 -9.72 0.76
C LEU A 113 15.50 -10.42 0.49
N LEU A 114 15.46 -11.33 -0.50
CA LEU A 114 14.25 -12.11 -0.79
C LEU A 114 13.96 -13.12 0.31
N ASP A 115 14.98 -13.76 0.86
CA ASP A 115 14.85 -14.69 1.99
C ASP A 115 14.36 -13.94 3.25
N ASP A 116 14.91 -12.77 3.56
CA ASP A 116 14.47 -11.92 4.67
C ASP A 116 12.97 -11.53 4.54
N LEU A 117 12.56 -11.12 3.33
CA LEU A 117 11.18 -10.77 3.03
C LEU A 117 10.23 -11.98 3.15
N GLU A 118 10.69 -13.15 2.70
CA GLU A 118 9.90 -14.38 2.76
C GLU A 118 9.77 -14.91 4.19
N ALA A 119 10.85 -14.87 4.98
CA ALA A 119 10.82 -15.20 6.40
C ALA A 119 9.83 -14.32 7.17
N LEU A 120 9.92 -13.00 6.97
CA LEU A 120 9.01 -12.03 7.60
C LEU A 120 7.55 -12.22 7.17
N ARG A 121 7.32 -12.59 5.90
CA ARG A 121 5.98 -12.93 5.41
C ARG A 121 5.42 -14.16 6.11
N ARG A 122 6.21 -15.23 6.26
CA ARG A 122 5.78 -16.47 6.93
C ARG A 122 5.41 -16.20 8.37
N GLU A 123 6.26 -15.45 9.10
CA GLU A 123 5.97 -15.03 10.48
C GLU A 123 4.60 -14.34 10.58
N TRP A 124 4.31 -13.41 9.66
CA TRP A 124 3.05 -12.68 9.65
C TRP A 124 1.84 -13.50 9.18
N GLN A 125 2.07 -14.58 8.43
CA GLN A 125 1.06 -15.55 8.08
C GLN A 125 0.74 -16.49 9.24
N GLU A 126 1.75 -16.91 9.99
CA GLU A 126 1.64 -17.86 11.09
C GLU A 126 1.11 -17.22 12.39
N THR A 127 1.33 -15.92 12.59
CA THR A 127 0.78 -15.14 13.73
C THR A 127 -0.75 -14.96 13.65
N ALA A 128 -1.50 -15.86 13.02
CA ALA A 128 -2.96 -15.87 13.01
C ALA A 128 -3.50 -16.52 14.31
N PRO A 129 -4.36 -15.84 15.09
CA PRO A 129 -5.29 -16.58 15.92
C PRO A 129 -6.30 -17.27 14.98
N ALA A 130 -6.43 -18.58 15.11
CA ALA A 130 -7.40 -19.40 14.37
C ALA A 130 -8.81 -18.79 14.50
N ALA A 131 -9.29 -18.11 13.45
CA ALA A 131 -10.64 -17.56 13.43
C ALA A 131 -11.25 -17.69 12.04
N GLY A 132 -11.54 -18.95 11.70
CA GLY A 132 -12.66 -19.44 10.88
C GLY A 132 -12.79 -18.92 9.44
N PRO A 133 -13.22 -19.78 8.49
CA PRO A 133 -13.54 -19.32 7.14
C PRO A 133 -14.68 -18.30 7.21
N VAL A 134 -14.45 -17.13 6.64
CA VAL A 134 -15.48 -16.10 6.44
C VAL A 134 -16.53 -16.69 5.51
N ARG A 135 -17.67 -17.14 6.07
CA ARG A 135 -18.91 -17.33 5.30
C ARG A 135 -19.25 -15.98 4.67
N ARG A 136 -18.94 -15.82 3.39
CA ARG A 136 -19.55 -14.78 2.56
C ARG A 136 -21.02 -15.12 2.44
N GLY A 137 -21.86 -14.38 3.15
CA GLY A 137 -23.31 -14.51 3.10
C GLY A 137 -23.96 -13.33 3.79
N PHE A 138 -24.05 -12.20 3.09
CA PHE A 138 -24.96 -11.13 3.45
C PHE A 138 -25.46 -10.43 2.17
N PRO A 139 -26.53 -10.93 1.54
CA PRO A 139 -27.61 -10.06 1.07
C PRO A 139 -28.46 -9.71 2.31
N GLY A 140 -28.75 -8.46 2.63
CA GLY A 140 -29.73 -7.68 1.89
C GLY A 140 -30.97 -7.49 2.78
N ASN A 141 -30.98 -6.40 3.54
CA ASN A 141 -32.15 -5.56 3.87
C ASN A 141 -33.57 -6.10 3.61
N ALA A 142 -34.35 -6.28 4.68
CA ALA A 142 -35.70 -5.71 4.89
C ALA A 142 -36.44 -6.53 5.95
N GLU A 143 -36.70 -5.98 7.14
CA GLU A 143 -37.83 -6.34 8.03
C GLU A 143 -37.71 -5.64 9.39
N TRP A 144 -37.63 -4.30 9.42
CA TRP A 144 -37.93 -3.53 10.63
C TRP A 144 -38.57 -2.21 10.23
N SER A 145 -39.81 -2.29 9.73
CA SER A 145 -40.69 -1.14 9.59
C SER A 145 -42.14 -1.62 9.48
N ARG A 146 -42.75 -1.95 10.63
CA ARG A 146 -44.18 -1.78 10.96
C ARG A 146 -44.48 -2.49 12.28
N GLU A 147 -44.13 -1.86 13.38
CA GLU A 147 -44.94 -1.89 14.60
C GLU A 147 -44.89 -0.47 15.17
N GLY A 148 -46.04 0.19 15.20
CA GLY A 148 -46.24 1.61 15.47
C GLY A 148 -47.48 2.11 14.76
#